data_AF-A0A1H6EAT2-F1
#
_entry.id   AF-A0A1H6EAT2-F1
#
_cell.length_a   1.000
_cell.length_b   1.000
_cell.length_c   1.000
_cell.angle_alpha   90.00
_cell.angle_beta   90.00
_cell.angle_gamma   90.00
#
_symmetry.space_group_name_H-M   'P 1'
#
loop_
_entity.id
_entity.type
_entity.pdbx_description
1 polymer ?
#
loop_
_entity_poly.entity_id
_entity_poly.type
_entity_poly.pdbx_seq_one_letter_code
_entity_poly.pdbx_strand_id
1 'polypeptide(L)'
;MPKDALPNGSAQGPAPVGSWSRVSEMQAKLHRWAAADPGRRFDDLFNFVHDPATLIVAFDRVADNRGARTPGIDGLTVADVEEQIGVPGFLNDLRTCLKDGSFRPLPVRECRIPKPGGSGKVRALGIPTVRDRVVQAALELVLEPIFEADFEPVSYGFRPGQRAQDAIAEIHHFGTRGYRWVLDADIEACFDRIDHTALMDRVRLRVKDKRVLSLVKAFLKAGILTELGGSRSTTTGTPQGGILSPLLANIALSVLDEHLMGPWKPGGSMSSEGKRGYRRRRGLPTWRLVRYADDFVVLVHGTGNDTQAVREDVARVLEPLGLRLSPAKTQIVHLSDGFDFLGFRIQWRRKRGTDKWHVYTFIADRPIRSLKAKIRALTRRKSQQDLGSVLIRLNQIMRGWANYFKHAVAKDRFSALHQFVWWRLIRMLQLQHRWNWKDVRRHLTTPTGRWLPITATDGTELFNIAKVTVTRYRWRSNKIPNPGGISSGV
;
A
#
# COMPACT_ATOMS: atom_id res chain seq x y z
N MET A 1 38.36 4.26 61.21
CA MET A 1 39.57 4.80 60.53
C MET A 1 40.49 3.61 60.28
N PRO A 2 41.12 3.45 59.09
CA PRO A 2 41.46 4.44 58.05
C PRO A 2 40.48 4.37 56.84
N LYS A 3 40.17 5.38 56.01
CA LYS A 3 40.91 6.44 55.29
C LYS A 3 41.95 5.90 54.28
N ASP A 4 41.47 5.56 53.08
CA ASP A 4 41.90 6.14 51.79
C ASP A 4 41.57 5.22 50.59
N ALA A 5 40.57 5.59 49.79
CA ALA A 5 40.46 5.22 48.37
C ALA A 5 39.49 6.19 47.64
N LEU A 6 39.95 6.77 46.53
CA LEU A 6 39.29 7.77 45.68
C LEU A 6 37.97 7.28 45.05
N PRO A 7 36.99 8.17 44.78
CA PRO A 7 35.81 7.83 44.00
C PRO A 7 36.14 7.83 42.50
N ASN A 8 36.14 6.65 41.88
CA ASN A 8 36.23 6.54 40.42
C ASN A 8 34.99 7.14 39.75
N GLY A 9 35.20 8.31 39.15
CA GLY A 9 34.82 8.67 37.78
C GLY A 9 33.45 8.22 37.28
N SER A 10 32.52 9.17 37.24
CA SER A 10 31.55 9.41 36.15
C SER A 10 31.41 8.28 35.11
N ALA A 11 30.49 7.35 35.38
CA ALA A 11 29.89 6.54 34.33
C ALA A 11 29.19 7.51 33.35
N GLN A 12 29.82 7.73 32.19
CA GLN A 12 29.17 8.35 31.05
C GLN A 12 27.90 7.54 30.78
N GLY A 13 26.74 8.18 30.96
CA GLY A 13 25.45 7.58 30.60
C GLY A 13 25.48 7.13 29.13
N PRO A 14 24.71 6.10 28.75
CA PRO A 14 24.68 5.65 27.37
C PRO A 14 24.36 6.82 26.45
N ALA A 15 25.09 6.93 25.34
CA ALA A 15 24.93 7.97 24.32
C ALA A 15 23.44 8.17 23.98
N PRO A 16 22.97 9.40 23.70
CA PRO A 16 21.57 9.66 23.46
C PRO A 16 21.06 8.82 22.27
N VAL A 17 20.30 7.78 22.60
CA VAL A 17 19.61 6.91 21.64
C VAL A 17 18.66 7.80 20.85
N GLY A 18 18.88 7.94 19.53
CA GLY A 18 18.06 8.81 18.69
C GLY A 18 16.57 8.42 18.73
N SER A 19 15.67 9.40 18.55
CA SER A 19 14.21 9.23 18.65
C SER A 19 13.69 8.02 17.86
N TRP A 20 14.25 7.78 16.67
CA TRP A 20 13.95 6.63 15.82
C TRP A 20 14.25 5.27 16.46
N SER A 21 15.39 5.13 17.15
CA SER A 21 15.77 3.87 17.82
C SER A 21 14.84 3.58 18.99
N ARG A 22 14.52 4.61 19.80
CA ARG A 22 13.58 4.49 20.92
C ARG A 22 12.19 4.05 20.47
N VAL A 23 11.67 4.65 19.39
CA VAL A 23 10.37 4.26 18.82
C VAL A 23 10.43 2.84 18.24
N SER A 24 11.51 2.48 17.54
CA SER A 24 11.70 1.13 16.99
C SER A 24 11.74 0.06 18.10
N GLU A 25 12.47 0.31 19.19
CA GLU A 25 12.53 -0.58 20.35
C GLU A 25 11.17 -0.76 21.03
N MET A 26 10.41 0.34 21.18
CA MET A 26 9.03 0.31 21.66
C MET A 26 8.14 -0.54 20.74
N GLN A 27 8.20 -0.34 19.43
CA GLN A 27 7.42 -1.11 18.46
C GLN A 27 7.77 -2.60 18.52
N ALA A 28 9.05 -2.95 18.58
CA ALA A 28 9.50 -4.33 18.72
C ALA A 28 9.03 -4.97 20.03
N LYS A 29 8.99 -4.21 21.13
CA LYS A 29 8.48 -4.68 22.43
C LYS A 29 6.98 -4.94 22.38
N LEU A 30 6.20 -3.99 21.86
CA LEU A 30 4.75 -4.13 21.69
C LEU A 30 4.40 -5.32 20.81
N HIS A 31 5.11 -5.49 19.69
CA HIS A 31 4.91 -6.62 18.78
C HIS A 31 5.20 -7.96 19.46
N ARG A 32 6.33 -8.08 20.17
CA ARG A 32 6.67 -9.33 20.89
C ARG A 32 5.63 -9.68 21.95
N TRP A 33 5.15 -8.70 22.70
CA TRP A 33 4.10 -8.92 23.70
C TRP A 33 2.77 -9.31 23.08
N ALA A 34 2.39 -8.67 21.97
CA ALA A 34 1.18 -8.99 21.24
C ALA A 34 1.23 -10.42 20.67
N ALA A 35 2.35 -10.82 20.07
CA ALA A 35 2.55 -12.13 19.48
C ALA A 35 2.63 -13.27 20.52
N ALA A 36 3.21 -13.00 21.71
CA ALA A 36 3.33 -13.98 22.78
C ALA A 36 2.01 -14.28 23.48
N ASP A 37 1.12 -13.29 23.57
CA ASP A 37 -0.21 -13.42 24.19
C ASP A 37 -1.30 -12.79 23.30
N PRO A 38 -1.96 -13.61 22.46
CA PRO A 38 -3.05 -13.15 21.59
C PRO A 38 -4.25 -12.56 22.35
N GLY A 39 -4.42 -12.89 23.64
CA GLY A 39 -5.50 -12.37 24.48
C GLY A 39 -5.15 -11.06 25.21
N ARG A 40 -3.88 -10.65 25.18
CA ARG A 40 -3.41 -9.46 25.90
C ARG A 40 -4.13 -8.19 25.48
N ARG A 41 -4.55 -7.40 26.46
CA ARG A 41 -5.12 -6.07 26.24
C ARG A 41 -4.18 -5.00 26.80
N PHE A 42 -3.87 -3.99 25.99
CA PHE A 42 -2.95 -2.91 26.31
C PHE A 42 -3.70 -1.68 26.84
N ASP A 43 -3.33 -1.18 28.02
CA ASP A 43 -4.07 -0.14 28.75
C ASP A 43 -3.29 1.16 29.01
N ASP A 44 -1.97 1.19 28.79
CA ASP A 44 -1.15 2.41 28.92
C ASP A 44 -0.45 2.81 27.61
N LEU A 45 -1.19 2.77 26.51
CA LEU A 45 -0.66 3.11 25.18
C LEU A 45 -0.57 4.63 24.95
N PHE A 46 -1.42 5.42 25.61
CA PHE A 46 -1.46 6.86 25.39
C PHE A 46 -0.14 7.54 25.75
N ASN A 47 0.59 7.02 26.74
CA ASN A 47 1.91 7.51 27.12
C ASN A 47 2.93 7.44 25.97
N PHE A 48 2.81 6.45 25.09
CA PHE A 48 3.64 6.35 23.90
C PHE A 48 3.19 7.30 22.80
N VAL A 49 1.90 7.61 22.70
CA VAL A 49 1.35 8.51 21.66
C VAL A 49 1.84 9.95 21.85
N HIS A 50 1.94 10.43 23.09
CA HIS A 50 2.44 11.78 23.41
C HIS A 50 3.91 11.82 23.85
N ASP A 51 4.64 10.70 23.73
CA ASP A 51 6.08 10.67 23.98
C ASP A 51 6.81 11.58 22.98
N PRO A 52 7.74 12.44 23.43
CA PRO A 52 8.46 13.35 22.54
C PRO A 52 9.15 12.65 21.37
N ALA A 53 9.74 11.46 21.58
CA ALA A 53 10.39 10.73 20.50
C ALA A 53 9.38 10.23 19.47
N THR A 54 8.21 9.75 19.90
CA THR A 54 7.12 9.35 19.00
C THR A 54 6.61 10.52 18.17
N LEU A 55 6.41 11.68 18.78
CA LEU A 55 5.91 12.87 18.08
C LEU A 55 6.93 13.41 17.06
N ILE A 56 8.22 13.38 17.37
CA ILE A 56 9.29 13.73 16.41
C ILE A 56 9.26 12.76 15.23
N VAL A 57 9.29 11.44 15.47
CA VAL A 57 9.26 10.43 14.40
C VAL A 57 7.98 10.53 13.57
N ALA A 58 6.85 10.84 14.20
CA ALA A 58 5.58 11.07 13.51
C ALA A 58 5.63 12.33 12.62
N PHE A 59 6.23 13.41 13.10
CA PHE A 59 6.43 14.64 12.31
C PHE A 59 7.33 14.39 11.10
N ASP A 60 8.49 13.75 11.29
CA ASP A 60 9.42 13.39 10.21
C ASP A 60 8.70 12.59 9.11
N ARG A 61 7.88 11.60 9.51
CA ARG A 61 7.06 10.83 8.55
C ARG A 61 6.07 11.71 7.78
N VAL A 62 5.47 12.71 8.41
CA VAL A 62 4.53 13.63 7.75
C VAL A 62 5.30 14.58 6.81
N ALA A 63 6.48 15.03 7.21
CA ALA A 63 7.34 15.93 6.44
C ALA A 63 7.93 15.29 5.18
N ASP A 64 8.37 14.03 5.27
CA ASP A 64 8.94 13.29 4.13
C ASP A 64 7.88 12.89 3.09
N ASN A 65 6.61 12.91 3.47
CA ASN A 65 5.52 12.52 2.60
C ASN A 65 5.20 13.57 1.54
N ARG A 66 4.79 13.14 0.34
CA ARG A 66 4.37 14.07 -0.75
C ARG A 66 3.23 15.01 -0.35
N GLY A 67 2.44 14.62 0.64
CA GLY A 67 1.37 15.42 1.22
C GLY A 67 1.84 16.57 2.10
N ALA A 68 3.14 16.69 2.43
CA ALA A 68 3.69 17.74 3.28
C ALA A 68 3.36 19.16 2.77
N ARG A 69 3.31 19.32 1.45
CA ARG A 69 2.97 20.59 0.77
C ARG A 69 1.47 20.86 0.65
N THR A 70 0.63 19.96 1.15
CA THR A 70 -0.82 20.07 1.02
C THR A 70 -1.41 20.44 2.38
N PRO A 71 -1.99 21.64 2.51
CA PRO A 71 -2.58 22.08 3.76
C PRO A 71 -3.95 21.43 4.00
N GLY A 72 -4.30 21.34 5.28
CA GLY A 72 -5.65 20.97 5.75
C GLY A 72 -6.62 22.15 5.65
N ILE A 73 -7.62 22.18 6.53
CA ILE A 73 -8.58 23.30 6.61
C ILE A 73 -7.98 24.57 7.25
N ASP A 74 -6.90 24.42 8.03
CA ASP A 74 -6.20 25.47 8.74
C ASP A 74 -5.19 26.24 7.87
N GLY A 75 -4.99 25.80 6.63
CA GLY A 75 -4.08 26.46 5.68
C GLY A 75 -2.59 26.18 5.93
N LEU A 76 -2.23 25.53 7.04
CA LEU A 76 -0.84 25.27 7.42
C LEU A 76 -0.24 24.08 6.66
N THR A 77 0.98 24.27 6.17
CA THR A 77 1.83 23.23 5.58
C THR A 77 2.99 22.86 6.51
N VAL A 78 3.72 21.80 6.18
CA VAL A 78 4.91 21.42 6.95
C VAL A 78 5.99 22.52 6.91
N ALA A 79 6.17 23.17 5.76
CA ALA A 79 7.12 24.26 5.61
C ALA A 79 6.76 25.45 6.51
N ASP A 80 5.46 25.78 6.65
CA ASP A 80 5.02 26.84 7.57
C ASP A 80 5.36 26.50 9.03
N VAL A 81 5.22 25.22 9.42
CA VAL A 81 5.60 24.77 10.77
C VAL A 81 7.12 24.86 10.98
N GLU A 82 7.91 24.50 9.98
CA GLU A 82 9.38 24.54 10.05
C GLU A 82 9.92 25.98 10.08
N GLU A 83 9.36 26.87 9.26
CA GLU A 83 9.87 28.22 9.04
C GLU A 83 9.28 29.27 10.00
N GLN A 84 7.99 29.17 10.36
CA GLN A 84 7.28 30.22 11.12
C GLN A 84 7.09 29.87 12.59
N ILE A 85 6.71 28.62 12.90
CA ILE A 85 6.34 28.20 14.26
C ILE A 85 7.53 27.60 15.01
N GLY A 86 8.36 26.84 14.28
CA GLY A 86 9.41 26.01 14.84
C GLY A 86 8.89 24.65 15.31
N VAL A 87 9.50 23.58 14.79
CA VAL A 87 9.09 22.19 15.08
C VAL A 87 9.09 21.87 16.59
N PRO A 88 10.09 22.26 17.41
CA PRO A 88 10.09 21.93 18.84
C PRO A 88 8.91 22.54 19.61
N GLY A 89 8.57 23.80 19.32
CA GLY A 89 7.44 24.50 19.94
C GLY A 89 6.11 23.85 19.54
N PHE A 90 5.92 23.65 18.24
CA PHE A 90 4.73 22.98 17.69
C PHE A 90 4.48 21.60 18.32
N LEU A 91 5.51 20.77 18.44
CA LEU A 91 5.37 19.43 19.03
C LEU A 91 5.13 19.48 20.54
N ASN A 92 5.72 20.46 21.26
CA ASN A 92 5.48 20.63 22.68
C ASN A 92 4.05 21.09 22.98
N ASP A 93 3.51 22.01 22.19
CA ASP A 93 2.12 22.47 22.30
C ASP A 93 1.15 21.33 22.00
N LEU A 94 1.42 20.58 20.93
CA LEU A 94 0.65 19.39 20.58
C LEU A 94 0.65 18.35 21.70
N ARG A 95 1.83 18.09 22.29
CA ARG A 95 1.99 17.20 23.44
C ARG A 95 1.19 17.68 24.64
N THR A 96 1.24 18.98 24.94
CA THR A 96 0.47 19.57 26.05
C THR A 96 -1.03 19.36 25.84
N CYS A 97 -1.52 19.66 24.64
CA CYS A 97 -2.93 19.45 24.27
C CYS A 97 -3.38 17.98 24.35
N LEU A 98 -2.47 17.03 24.09
CA LEU A 98 -2.76 15.60 24.24
C LEU A 98 -2.81 15.21 25.72
N LYS A 99 -1.88 15.71 26.55
CA LYS A 99 -1.80 15.38 27.98
C LYS A 99 -2.96 15.95 28.79
N ASP A 100 -3.39 17.17 28.49
CA ASP A 100 -4.53 17.81 29.16
C ASP A 100 -5.90 17.39 28.59
N GLY A 101 -5.91 16.65 27.48
CA GLY A 101 -7.12 16.17 26.83
C GLY A 101 -7.91 17.24 26.06
N SER A 102 -7.33 18.42 25.81
CA SER A 102 -7.91 19.51 25.02
C SER A 102 -7.84 19.26 23.51
N PHE A 103 -6.98 18.34 23.05
CA PHE A 103 -6.86 17.99 21.63
C PHE A 103 -8.20 17.52 21.03
N ARG A 104 -8.65 18.19 19.95
CA ARG A 104 -9.80 17.79 19.16
C ARG A 104 -9.41 17.76 17.68
N PRO A 105 -9.63 16.63 16.97
CA PRO A 105 -9.43 16.57 15.54
C PRO A 105 -10.27 17.60 14.81
N LEU A 106 -9.70 18.22 13.78
CA LEU A 106 -10.43 19.12 12.91
C LEU A 106 -11.08 18.34 11.75
N PRO A 107 -12.18 18.85 11.18
CA PRO A 107 -12.76 18.28 9.97
C PRO A 107 -11.74 18.21 8.84
N VAL A 108 -11.76 17.09 8.10
CA VAL A 108 -10.84 16.92 6.97
C VAL A 108 -11.31 17.74 5.77
N ARG A 109 -10.37 18.34 5.04
CA ARG A 109 -10.68 19.09 3.82
C ARG A 109 -10.96 18.15 2.66
N GLU A 110 -12.13 18.25 2.03
CA GLU A 110 -12.44 17.46 0.82
C GLU A 110 -11.53 17.88 -0.34
N CYS A 111 -11.03 16.90 -1.08
CA CYS A 111 -10.29 17.07 -2.32
C CYS A 111 -10.71 15.98 -3.31
N ARG A 112 -11.27 16.38 -4.45
CA ARG A 112 -11.79 15.44 -5.45
C ARG A 112 -10.71 15.06 -6.47
N ILE A 113 -10.33 13.79 -6.48
CA ILE A 113 -9.38 13.24 -7.46
C ILE A 113 -10.11 12.31 -8.42
N PRO A 114 -9.92 12.45 -9.75
CA PRO A 114 -10.51 11.52 -10.72
C PRO A 114 -10.08 10.08 -10.44
N LYS A 115 -11.03 9.13 -10.44
CA LYS A 115 -10.66 7.71 -10.35
C LYS A 115 -9.83 7.32 -11.58
N PRO A 116 -8.76 6.53 -11.41
CA PRO A 116 -7.98 6.05 -12.53
C PRO A 116 -8.88 5.24 -13.48
N GLY A 117 -8.82 5.50 -14.79
CA GLY A 117 -9.58 4.72 -15.79
C GLY A 117 -10.67 5.49 -16.55
N GLY A 118 -10.89 6.78 -16.25
CA GLY A 118 -11.72 7.65 -17.10
C GLY A 118 -13.23 7.40 -17.00
N SER A 119 -13.71 6.72 -15.96
CA SER A 119 -15.14 6.45 -15.73
C SER A 119 -15.97 7.67 -15.35
N GLY A 120 -15.40 8.88 -15.37
CA GLY A 120 -16.03 10.13 -14.90
C GLY A 120 -16.22 10.21 -13.38
N LYS A 121 -16.11 9.09 -12.65
CA LYS A 121 -16.28 9.04 -11.20
C LYS A 121 -15.08 9.67 -10.48
N VAL A 122 -15.36 10.51 -9.49
CA VAL A 122 -14.36 11.09 -8.59
C VAL A 122 -14.19 10.26 -7.32
N ARG A 123 -13.01 10.37 -6.70
CA ARG A 123 -12.68 9.89 -5.36
C ARG A 123 -12.53 11.14 -4.49
N ALA A 124 -13.40 11.30 -3.50
CA ALA A 124 -13.23 12.32 -2.48
C ALA A 124 -12.14 11.85 -1.52
N LEU A 125 -11.09 12.65 -1.34
CA LEU A 125 -10.10 12.48 -0.29
C LEU A 125 -10.35 13.51 0.80
N GLY A 126 -10.20 13.11 2.06
CA GLY A 126 -10.10 14.01 3.19
C GLY A 126 -8.64 14.27 3.51
N ILE A 127 -8.23 15.54 3.45
CA ILE A 127 -6.87 15.97 3.81
C ILE A 127 -6.94 16.56 5.23
N PRO A 128 -6.38 15.87 6.25
CA PRO A 128 -6.33 16.40 7.61
C PRO A 128 -5.27 17.52 7.73
N THR A 129 -5.36 18.29 8.82
CA THR A 129 -4.35 19.30 9.17
C THR A 129 -2.99 18.65 9.45
N VAL A 130 -1.91 19.44 9.47
CA VAL A 130 -0.57 18.92 9.85
C VAL A 130 -0.62 18.36 11.27
N ARG A 131 -1.26 19.09 12.18
CA ARG A 131 -1.49 18.68 13.58
C ARG A 131 -2.18 17.31 13.66
N ASP A 132 -3.28 17.13 12.95
CA ASP A 132 -4.03 15.88 12.94
C ASP A 132 -3.23 14.73 12.32
N ARG A 133 -2.48 15.00 11.25
CA ARG A 133 -1.61 14.01 10.61
C ARG A 133 -0.51 13.52 11.55
N VAL A 134 0.13 14.42 12.31
CA VAL A 134 1.16 14.04 13.29
C VAL A 134 0.57 13.13 14.37
N VAL A 135 -0.60 13.47 14.91
CA VAL A 135 -1.25 12.61 15.93
C VAL A 135 -1.71 11.28 15.34
N GLN A 136 -2.23 11.26 14.11
CA GLN A 136 -2.58 10.00 13.43
C GLN A 136 -1.35 9.13 13.17
N ALA A 137 -0.22 9.72 12.77
CA ALA A 137 1.04 9.02 12.59
C ALA A 137 1.60 8.48 13.92
N ALA A 138 1.47 9.24 15.01
CA ALA A 138 1.83 8.78 16.36
C ALA A 138 0.95 7.60 16.82
N LEU A 139 -0.36 7.66 16.56
CA LEU A 139 -1.27 6.53 16.80
C LEU A 139 -0.90 5.31 15.97
N GLU A 140 -0.60 5.49 14.68
CA GLU A 140 -0.18 4.41 13.80
C GLU A 140 1.11 3.75 14.32
N LEU A 141 2.12 4.54 14.69
CA LEU A 141 3.37 4.04 15.28
C LEU A 141 3.15 3.13 16.50
N VAL A 142 2.18 3.46 17.35
CA VAL A 142 1.89 2.72 18.58
C VAL A 142 0.98 1.51 18.33
N LEU A 143 -0.02 1.64 17.46
CA LEU A 143 -1.03 0.61 17.21
C LEU A 143 -0.59 -0.44 16.19
N GLU A 144 0.15 -0.05 15.14
CA GLU A 144 0.62 -0.94 14.08
C GLU A 144 1.33 -2.20 14.63
N PRO A 145 2.33 -2.14 15.54
CA PRO A 145 3.02 -3.34 16.01
C PRO A 145 2.11 -4.34 16.74
N ILE A 146 1.04 -3.85 17.38
CA ILE A 146 0.09 -4.68 18.13
C ILE A 146 -0.78 -5.47 17.15
N PHE A 147 -1.41 -4.78 16.19
CA PHE A 147 -2.32 -5.42 15.23
C PHE A 147 -1.58 -6.22 14.16
N GLU A 148 -0.35 -5.82 13.79
CA GLU A 148 0.49 -6.57 12.85
C GLU A 148 0.84 -7.97 13.37
N ALA A 149 0.85 -8.18 14.69
CA ALA A 149 1.04 -9.50 15.28
C ALA A 149 -0.16 -10.44 15.04
N ASP A 150 -1.36 -9.87 14.89
CA ASP A 150 -2.61 -10.63 14.76
C ASP A 150 -2.99 -10.86 13.28
N PHE A 151 -2.50 -10.03 12.36
CA PHE A 151 -2.86 -10.11 10.94
C PHE A 151 -2.38 -11.41 10.27
N GLU A 152 -3.31 -12.04 9.54
CA GLU A 152 -3.02 -13.26 8.78
C GLU A 152 -2.00 -13.03 7.65
N PRO A 153 -1.19 -14.04 7.30
CA PRO A 153 -0.17 -13.96 6.26
C PRO A 153 -0.74 -14.00 4.83
N VAL A 154 -2.02 -13.66 4.66
CA VAL A 154 -2.72 -13.56 3.37
C VAL A 154 -3.15 -12.12 3.04
N SER A 155 -2.95 -11.19 3.98
CA SER A 155 -3.17 -9.76 3.79
C SER A 155 -1.86 -9.05 3.49
N TYR A 156 -1.81 -8.31 2.38
CA TYR A 156 -0.59 -7.69 1.87
C TYR A 156 -0.67 -6.15 1.76
N GLY A 157 -1.88 -5.60 1.68
CA GLY A 157 -2.08 -4.16 1.46
C GLY A 157 -1.79 -3.35 2.70
N PHE A 158 -1.10 -2.21 2.55
CA PHE A 158 -0.81 -1.26 3.64
C PHE A 158 -0.11 -1.88 4.87
N ARG A 159 0.74 -2.88 4.64
CA ARG A 159 1.51 -3.54 5.71
C ARG A 159 3.01 -3.38 5.49
N PRO A 160 3.80 -3.20 6.55
CA PRO A 160 5.24 -3.02 6.43
C PRO A 160 5.89 -4.32 5.89
N GLY A 161 6.86 -4.17 4.98
CA GLY A 161 7.58 -5.30 4.38
C GLY A 161 6.81 -6.11 3.33
N GLN A 162 5.50 -5.89 3.19
CA GLN A 162 4.62 -6.57 2.23
C GLN A 162 4.53 -5.79 0.92
N ARG A 163 4.65 -6.49 -0.21
CA ARG A 163 4.57 -5.89 -1.55
C ARG A 163 3.44 -6.52 -2.35
N ALA A 164 2.91 -5.77 -3.32
CA ALA A 164 1.92 -6.29 -4.27
C ALA A 164 2.41 -7.56 -4.99
N GLN A 165 3.72 -7.66 -5.24
CA GLN A 165 4.32 -8.83 -5.87
C GLN A 165 4.23 -10.11 -5.02
N ASP A 166 4.16 -10.00 -3.69
CA ASP A 166 3.98 -11.16 -2.81
C ASP A 166 2.61 -11.81 -3.01
N ALA A 167 1.56 -10.98 -3.05
CA ALA A 167 0.20 -11.40 -3.37
C ALA A 167 0.12 -12.12 -4.72
N ILE A 168 0.75 -11.54 -5.76
CA ILE A 168 0.81 -12.15 -7.11
C ILE A 168 1.58 -13.47 -7.08
N ALA A 169 2.68 -13.56 -6.34
CA ALA A 169 3.46 -14.78 -6.22
C ALA A 169 2.69 -15.89 -5.50
N GLU A 170 1.88 -15.55 -4.50
CA GLU A 170 0.99 -16.50 -3.84
C GLU A 170 -0.09 -17.02 -4.79
N ILE A 171 -0.71 -16.14 -5.58
CA ILE A 171 -1.66 -16.56 -6.62
C ILE A 171 -1.01 -17.51 -7.61
N HIS A 172 0.19 -17.18 -8.08
CA HIS A 172 0.93 -18.07 -8.97
C HIS A 172 1.20 -19.43 -8.30
N HIS A 173 1.57 -19.44 -7.02
CA HIS A 173 1.87 -20.67 -6.28
C HIS A 173 0.65 -21.60 -6.21
N PHE A 174 -0.48 -21.11 -5.71
CA PHE A 174 -1.69 -21.93 -5.58
C PHE A 174 -2.34 -22.22 -6.92
N GLY A 175 -2.32 -21.26 -7.85
CA GLY A 175 -2.73 -21.47 -9.23
C GLY A 175 -2.00 -22.67 -9.84
N THR A 176 -0.68 -22.79 -9.69
CA THR A 176 0.06 -23.97 -10.21
C THR A 176 -0.32 -25.30 -9.57
N ARG A 177 -1.01 -25.31 -8.43
CA ARG A 177 -1.42 -26.50 -7.66
C ARG A 177 -2.90 -26.85 -7.80
N GLY A 178 -3.54 -26.41 -8.87
CA GLY A 178 -4.92 -26.80 -9.20
C GLY A 178 -6.01 -25.90 -8.61
N TYR A 179 -5.67 -24.81 -7.95
CA TYR A 179 -6.65 -23.79 -7.55
C TYR A 179 -6.98 -22.93 -8.77
N ARG A 180 -7.94 -23.40 -9.57
CA ARG A 180 -8.22 -22.85 -10.91
C ARG A 180 -9.46 -21.97 -10.96
N TRP A 181 -10.40 -22.12 -10.05
CA TRP A 181 -11.52 -21.20 -9.94
C TRP A 181 -11.12 -20.04 -9.05
N VAL A 182 -11.51 -18.83 -9.42
CA VAL A 182 -11.16 -17.61 -8.71
C VAL A 182 -12.41 -16.80 -8.48
N LEU A 183 -12.64 -16.45 -7.22
CA LEU A 183 -13.50 -15.33 -6.87
C LEU A 183 -12.62 -14.08 -6.88
N ASP A 184 -12.80 -13.24 -7.89
CA ASP A 184 -12.19 -11.91 -8.00
C ASP A 184 -13.17 -10.91 -7.40
N ALA A 185 -12.85 -10.31 -6.25
CA ALA A 185 -13.80 -9.57 -5.43
C ALA A 185 -13.26 -8.21 -4.97
N ASP A 186 -14.14 -7.21 -5.02
CA ASP A 186 -13.88 -5.84 -4.60
C ASP A 186 -14.99 -5.41 -3.65
N ILE A 187 -14.63 -4.70 -2.57
CA ILE A 187 -15.57 -4.19 -1.58
C ILE A 187 -16.06 -2.81 -2.01
N GLU A 188 -17.39 -2.64 -2.08
CA GLU A 188 -17.98 -1.37 -2.48
C GLU A 188 -17.72 -0.29 -1.44
N ALA A 189 -16.97 0.75 -1.85
CA ALA A 189 -16.70 1.94 -1.03
C ALA A 189 -16.21 1.59 0.38
N CYS A 190 -15.23 0.67 0.46
CA CYS A 190 -14.74 0.12 1.73
C CYS A 190 -14.45 1.18 2.79
N PHE A 191 -13.69 2.22 2.45
CA PHE A 191 -13.36 3.29 3.40
C PHE A 191 -14.59 4.09 3.85
N ASP A 192 -15.61 4.27 3.01
CA ASP A 192 -16.76 5.13 3.32
C ASP A 192 -17.85 4.38 4.13
N ARG A 193 -17.86 3.05 4.10
CA ARG A 193 -18.96 2.22 4.62
C ARG A 193 -18.68 1.47 5.92
N ILE A 194 -17.42 1.37 6.36
CA ILE A 194 -17.07 0.64 7.59
C ILE A 194 -17.89 1.17 8.76
N ASP A 195 -18.60 0.28 9.46
CA ASP A 195 -19.32 0.63 10.68
C ASP A 195 -18.34 0.99 11.81
N HIS A 196 -18.56 2.15 12.44
CA HIS A 196 -17.68 2.64 13.51
C HIS A 196 -17.74 1.76 14.76
N THR A 197 -18.90 1.20 15.07
CA THR A 197 -19.09 0.38 16.28
C THR A 197 -18.33 -0.92 16.11
N ALA A 198 -18.56 -1.62 14.99
CA ALA A 198 -17.89 -2.86 14.64
C ALA A 198 -16.37 -2.69 14.57
N LEU A 199 -15.87 -1.64 13.91
CA LEU A 199 -14.43 -1.33 13.88
C LEU A 199 -13.88 -1.08 15.29
N MET A 200 -14.55 -0.26 16.10
CA MET A 200 -14.07 0.05 17.44
C MET A 200 -14.11 -1.17 18.37
N ASP A 201 -15.06 -2.09 18.20
CA ASP A 201 -15.10 -3.35 18.94
C ASP A 201 -13.90 -4.23 18.61
N ARG A 202 -13.49 -4.28 17.34
CA ARG A 202 -12.25 -4.95 16.93
C ARG A 202 -11.01 -4.31 17.55
N VAL A 203 -10.93 -2.97 17.59
CA VAL A 203 -9.82 -2.27 18.26
C VAL A 203 -9.81 -2.59 19.76
N ARG A 204 -10.98 -2.69 20.41
CA ARG A 204 -11.11 -2.99 21.86
C ARG A 204 -10.64 -4.38 22.27
N LEU A 205 -10.59 -5.33 21.33
CA LEU A 205 -10.06 -6.67 21.58
C LEU A 205 -8.60 -6.62 22.03
N ARG A 206 -7.84 -5.62 21.58
CA ARG A 206 -6.41 -5.45 21.92
C ARG A 206 -6.11 -4.20 22.69
N VAL A 207 -6.91 -3.14 22.55
CA VAL A 207 -6.69 -1.87 23.24
C VAL A 207 -7.76 -1.64 24.31
N LYS A 208 -7.31 -1.47 25.57
CA LYS A 208 -8.14 -1.10 26.72
C LYS A 208 -7.97 0.37 27.12
N ASP A 209 -6.89 1.03 26.68
CA ASP A 209 -6.64 2.45 26.99
C ASP A 209 -7.76 3.34 26.45
N LYS A 210 -8.58 3.87 27.37
CA LYS A 210 -9.75 4.68 27.04
C LYS A 210 -9.38 5.97 26.30
N ARG A 211 -8.19 6.54 26.55
CA ARG A 211 -7.73 7.79 25.92
C ARG A 211 -7.41 7.55 24.46
N VAL A 212 -6.70 6.46 24.16
CA VAL A 212 -6.44 6.02 22.77
C VAL A 212 -7.73 5.69 22.04
N LEU A 213 -8.62 4.90 22.65
CA LEU A 213 -9.92 4.57 22.05
C LEU A 213 -10.76 5.81 21.75
N SER A 214 -10.76 6.79 22.66
CA SER A 214 -11.48 8.05 22.48
C SER A 214 -10.89 8.88 21.34
N LEU A 215 -9.57 8.91 21.21
CA LEU A 215 -8.87 9.63 20.15
C LEU A 215 -9.11 9.00 18.76
N VAL A 216 -9.05 7.66 18.66
CA VAL A 216 -9.40 6.94 17.43
C VAL A 216 -10.86 7.23 17.06
N LYS A 217 -11.78 7.15 18.02
CA LYS A 217 -13.20 7.48 17.81
C LYS A 217 -13.39 8.93 17.36
N ALA A 218 -12.63 9.86 17.92
CA ALA A 218 -12.69 11.27 17.55
C ALA A 218 -12.26 11.47 16.08
N PHE A 219 -11.19 10.80 15.62
CA PHE A 219 -10.78 10.87 14.21
C PHE A 219 -11.81 10.26 13.26
N LEU A 220 -12.47 9.16 13.63
CA LEU A 220 -13.55 8.58 12.83
C LEU A 220 -14.75 9.52 12.69
N LYS A 221 -15.01 10.32 13.73
CA LYS A 221 -16.15 11.26 13.79
C LYS A 221 -15.81 12.71 13.39
N ALA A 222 -14.58 12.99 13.01
CA ALA A 222 -14.10 14.35 12.78
C ALA A 222 -14.85 15.11 11.65
N GLY A 223 -15.66 14.42 10.85
CA GLY A 223 -16.46 15.04 9.79
C GLY A 223 -15.61 15.46 8.58
N ILE A 224 -16.27 15.84 7.50
CA ILE A 224 -15.66 16.31 6.26
C ILE A 224 -16.16 17.72 5.96
N LEU A 225 -15.25 18.66 5.76
CA LEU A 225 -15.57 19.98 5.24
C LEU A 225 -15.52 19.95 3.71
N THR A 226 -16.68 20.14 3.09
CA THR A 226 -16.80 20.15 1.62
C THR A 226 -16.20 21.41 1.03
N GLU A 227 -15.80 21.36 -0.25
CA GLU A 227 -15.22 22.51 -0.98
C GLU A 227 -16.17 23.74 -1.01
N LEU A 228 -17.48 23.53 -0.82
CA LEU A 228 -18.50 24.58 -0.79
C LEU A 228 -18.76 25.15 0.62
N GLY A 229 -17.95 24.80 1.62
CA GLY A 229 -18.08 25.29 3.00
C GLY A 229 -19.11 24.55 3.85
N GLY A 230 -19.81 23.56 3.31
CA GLY A 230 -20.73 22.71 4.08
C GLY A 230 -19.98 21.65 4.90
N SER A 231 -20.32 21.50 6.18
CA SER A 231 -19.83 20.41 7.04
C SER A 231 -20.72 19.17 6.90
N ARG A 232 -20.12 17.99 6.67
CA ARG A 232 -20.82 16.70 6.66
C ARG A 232 -20.31 15.85 7.83
N SER A 233 -21.22 15.41 8.69
CA SER A 233 -20.91 14.45 9.75
C SER A 233 -20.60 13.07 9.17
N THR A 234 -19.58 12.41 9.71
CA THR A 234 -19.24 11.02 9.35
C THR A 234 -19.91 10.05 10.33
N THR A 235 -21.03 9.45 9.91
CA THR A 235 -21.73 8.40 10.68
C THR A 235 -21.15 7.01 10.45
N THR A 236 -20.49 6.80 9.30
CA THR A 236 -19.79 5.58 8.91
C THR A 236 -18.49 5.93 8.17
N GLY A 237 -17.59 4.96 8.06
CA GLY A 237 -16.37 5.04 7.28
C GLY A 237 -15.17 5.65 8.02
N THR A 238 -14.01 5.54 7.41
CA THR A 238 -12.76 6.17 7.84
C THR A 238 -12.35 7.22 6.81
N PRO A 239 -11.93 8.44 7.21
CA PRO A 239 -11.58 9.49 6.27
C PRO A 239 -10.51 9.03 5.27
N GLN A 240 -10.84 9.03 3.97
CA GLN A 240 -9.91 8.58 2.94
C GLN A 240 -8.79 9.61 2.76
N GLY A 241 -7.59 9.32 3.27
CA GLY A 241 -6.46 10.27 3.27
C GLY A 241 -5.89 10.56 4.66
N GLY A 242 -6.57 10.08 5.72
CA GLY A 242 -5.96 9.96 7.04
C GLY A 242 -4.83 8.93 7.05
N ILE A 243 -3.79 9.21 7.83
CA ILE A 243 -2.62 8.34 7.98
C ILE A 243 -3.00 7.04 8.71
N LEU A 244 -3.89 7.12 9.69
CA LEU A 244 -4.35 5.97 10.47
C LEU A 244 -5.39 5.10 9.72
N SER A 245 -6.07 5.66 8.73
CA SER A 245 -7.19 5.01 8.03
C SER A 245 -6.85 3.66 7.39
N PRO A 246 -5.68 3.46 6.73
CA PRO A 246 -5.31 2.16 6.17
C PRO A 246 -5.16 1.04 7.21
N LEU A 247 -4.57 1.34 8.38
CA LEU A 247 -4.46 0.40 9.49
C LEU A 247 -5.85 0.01 10.00
N LEU A 248 -6.73 0.98 10.22
CA LEU A 248 -8.11 0.74 10.66
C LEU A 248 -8.91 -0.10 9.66
N ALA A 249 -8.74 0.16 8.35
CA ALA A 249 -9.37 -0.66 7.31
C ALA A 249 -8.87 -2.11 7.37
N ASN A 250 -7.58 -2.33 7.60
CA ASN A 250 -7.03 -3.68 7.78
C ASN A 250 -7.55 -4.38 9.05
N ILE A 251 -7.74 -3.64 10.15
CA ILE A 251 -8.34 -4.17 11.40
C ILE A 251 -9.80 -4.59 11.19
N ALA A 252 -10.58 -3.81 10.43
CA ALA A 252 -11.94 -4.20 10.08
C ALA A 252 -11.95 -5.45 9.20
N LEU A 253 -11.13 -5.46 8.14
CA LEU A 253 -11.09 -6.56 7.17
C LEU A 253 -10.41 -7.83 7.68
N SER A 254 -9.72 -7.80 8.83
CA SER A 254 -9.13 -9.01 9.40
C SER A 254 -10.17 -10.05 9.80
N VAL A 255 -11.43 -9.66 10.02
CA VAL A 255 -12.54 -10.60 10.24
C VAL A 255 -12.71 -11.56 9.06
N LEU A 256 -12.58 -11.05 7.83
CA LEU A 256 -12.63 -11.87 6.63
C LEU A 256 -11.43 -12.82 6.55
N ASP A 257 -10.25 -12.31 6.88
CA ASP A 257 -9.02 -13.10 6.88
C ASP A 257 -9.12 -14.26 7.89
N GLU A 258 -9.50 -13.96 9.13
CA GLU A 258 -9.69 -14.91 10.23
C GLU A 258 -10.70 -16.01 9.86
N HIS A 259 -11.84 -15.63 9.27
CA HIS A 259 -12.89 -16.56 8.87
C HIS A 259 -12.40 -17.54 7.78
N LEU A 260 -11.85 -17.02 6.68
CA LEU A 260 -11.40 -17.85 5.57
C LEU A 260 -10.14 -18.65 5.88
N MET A 261 -9.31 -18.15 6.80
CA MET A 261 -8.07 -18.81 7.24
C MET A 261 -8.26 -19.73 8.43
N GLY A 262 -9.41 -19.71 9.12
CA GLY A 262 -9.73 -20.62 10.23
C GLY A 262 -9.42 -22.10 9.91
N PRO A 263 -9.88 -22.66 8.77
CA PRO A 263 -9.55 -24.03 8.39
C PRO A 263 -8.07 -24.30 8.10
N TRP A 264 -7.27 -23.27 7.83
CA TRP A 264 -5.83 -23.36 7.60
C TRP A 264 -5.02 -23.34 8.90
N LYS A 265 -5.61 -22.93 10.02
CA LYS A 265 -4.95 -22.94 11.34
C LYS A 265 -4.63 -24.37 11.81
N PRO A 266 -3.67 -24.55 12.74
CA PRO A 266 -3.40 -25.85 13.34
C PRO A 266 -4.69 -26.54 13.83
N GLY A 267 -4.80 -27.85 13.59
CA GLY A 267 -6.03 -28.60 13.88
C GLY A 267 -7.13 -28.49 12.81
N GLY A 268 -7.15 -27.41 12.02
CA GLY A 268 -8.16 -27.16 10.97
C GLY A 268 -8.17 -28.19 9.83
N SER A 269 -9.23 -28.16 9.03
CA SER A 269 -9.48 -29.13 7.94
C SER A 269 -8.58 -28.93 6.71
N MET A 270 -7.88 -27.80 6.60
CA MET A 270 -6.96 -27.45 5.52
C MET A 270 -5.53 -27.12 6.01
N SER A 271 -5.22 -27.47 7.26
CA SER A 271 -3.98 -27.07 7.94
C SER A 271 -2.70 -27.63 7.29
N SER A 272 -2.78 -28.82 6.68
CA SER A 272 -1.65 -29.47 6.01
C SER A 272 -1.99 -29.87 4.57
N GLU A 273 -0.96 -30.07 3.75
CA GLU A 273 -1.16 -30.54 2.36
C GLU A 273 -1.87 -31.91 2.33
N GLY A 274 -1.57 -32.80 3.28
CA GLY A 274 -2.25 -34.10 3.41
C GLY A 274 -3.74 -33.96 3.69
N LYS A 275 -4.14 -33.06 4.62
CA LYS A 275 -5.56 -32.80 4.91
C LYS A 275 -6.28 -32.17 3.73
N ARG A 276 -5.65 -31.20 3.05
CA ARG A 276 -6.19 -30.63 1.81
C ARG A 276 -6.35 -31.70 0.72
N GLY A 277 -5.36 -32.58 0.57
CA GLY A 277 -5.43 -33.71 -0.35
C GLY A 277 -6.54 -34.72 0.01
N TYR A 278 -6.76 -34.99 1.29
CA TYR A 278 -7.88 -35.81 1.76
C TYR A 278 -9.24 -35.18 1.42
N ARG A 279 -9.42 -33.88 1.68
CA ARG A 279 -10.64 -33.14 1.30
C ARG A 279 -10.91 -33.21 -0.19
N ARG A 280 -9.90 -32.94 -1.02
CA ARG A 280 -10.00 -32.99 -2.48
C ARG A 280 -10.43 -34.38 -2.97
N ARG A 281 -9.88 -35.46 -2.40
CA ARG A 281 -10.27 -36.85 -2.74
C ARG A 281 -11.73 -37.18 -2.40
N ARG A 282 -12.32 -36.47 -1.43
CA ARG A 282 -13.75 -36.58 -1.08
C ARG A 282 -14.65 -35.64 -1.88
N GLY A 283 -14.12 -34.96 -2.89
CA GLY A 283 -14.85 -33.98 -3.68
C GLY A 283 -15.15 -32.67 -2.93
N LEU A 284 -14.52 -32.43 -1.78
CA LEU A 284 -14.72 -31.20 -1.01
C LEU A 284 -13.78 -30.09 -1.48
N PRO A 285 -14.25 -28.83 -1.55
CA PRO A 285 -13.42 -27.73 -1.99
C PRO A 285 -12.36 -27.37 -0.94
N THR A 286 -11.25 -26.84 -1.45
CA THR A 286 -10.22 -26.16 -0.67
C THR A 286 -9.94 -24.80 -1.28
N TRP A 287 -9.72 -23.77 -0.45
CA TRP A 287 -9.58 -22.39 -0.93
C TRP A 287 -8.43 -21.65 -0.26
N ARG A 288 -7.86 -20.67 -0.94
CA ARG A 288 -6.82 -19.76 -0.40
C ARG A 288 -7.20 -18.31 -0.67
N LEU A 289 -7.25 -17.50 0.38
CA LEU A 289 -7.40 -16.05 0.30
C LEU A 289 -6.07 -15.39 -0.07
N VAL A 290 -6.14 -14.35 -0.90
CA VAL A 290 -5.06 -13.38 -1.13
C VAL A 290 -5.71 -11.99 -1.14
N ARG A 291 -5.39 -11.15 -0.16
CA ARG A 291 -6.01 -9.83 0.02
C ARG A 291 -4.98 -8.71 -0.10
N TYR A 292 -5.30 -7.67 -0.84
CA TYR A 292 -4.53 -6.44 -0.93
C TYR A 292 -5.46 -5.24 -0.66
N ALA A 293 -5.51 -4.84 0.61
CA ALA A 293 -6.48 -3.86 1.11
C ALA A 293 -7.93 -4.33 0.88
N ASP A 294 -8.71 -3.61 0.08
CA ASP A 294 -10.12 -3.86 -0.28
C ASP A 294 -10.28 -4.77 -1.51
N ASP A 295 -9.22 -4.95 -2.30
CA ASP A 295 -9.15 -5.83 -3.48
C ASP A 295 -8.63 -7.21 -3.04
N PHE A 296 -9.39 -8.27 -3.26
CA PHE A 296 -8.98 -9.61 -2.85
C PHE A 296 -9.46 -10.69 -3.80
N VAL A 297 -8.73 -11.80 -3.79
CA VAL A 297 -9.07 -12.99 -4.56
C VAL A 297 -9.12 -14.21 -3.66
N VAL A 298 -10.10 -15.08 -3.92
CA VAL A 298 -10.15 -16.41 -3.32
C VAL A 298 -9.94 -17.45 -4.40
N LEU A 299 -8.81 -18.13 -4.33
CA LEU A 299 -8.47 -19.22 -5.24
C LEU A 299 -9.10 -20.49 -4.70
N VAL A 300 -9.84 -21.21 -5.52
CA VAL A 300 -10.59 -22.41 -5.15
C VAL A 300 -10.10 -23.58 -5.99
N HIS A 301 -9.72 -24.65 -5.30
CA HIS A 301 -9.60 -25.98 -5.89
C HIS A 301 -10.93 -26.70 -5.66
N GLY A 302 -11.76 -26.72 -6.70
CA GLY A 302 -13.13 -27.19 -6.67
C GLY A 302 -13.82 -26.80 -7.98
N THR A 303 -15.11 -26.49 -7.89
CA THR A 303 -15.97 -26.09 -9.03
C THR A 303 -16.34 -24.61 -8.97
N GLY A 304 -16.97 -24.12 -10.04
CA GLY A 304 -17.58 -22.78 -10.05
C GLY A 304 -18.67 -22.63 -8.98
N ASN A 305 -19.45 -23.68 -8.72
CA ASN A 305 -20.49 -23.69 -7.68
C ASN A 305 -19.89 -23.59 -6.27
N ASP A 306 -18.78 -24.30 -6.01
CA ASP A 306 -18.05 -24.15 -4.74
C ASP A 306 -17.55 -22.72 -4.53
N THR A 307 -17.13 -22.07 -5.62
CA THR A 307 -16.67 -20.67 -5.60
C THR A 307 -17.81 -19.69 -5.36
N GLN A 308 -19.00 -19.99 -5.87
CA GLN A 308 -20.22 -19.24 -5.58
C GLN A 308 -20.64 -19.38 -4.10
N ALA A 309 -20.55 -20.59 -3.54
CA ALA A 309 -20.79 -20.79 -2.10
C ALA A 309 -19.79 -20.00 -1.23
N VAL A 310 -18.52 -19.96 -1.62
CA VAL A 310 -17.51 -19.12 -0.95
C VAL A 310 -17.87 -17.63 -1.05
N ARG A 311 -18.34 -17.16 -2.21
CA ARG A 311 -18.77 -15.76 -2.39
C ARG A 311 -19.92 -15.39 -1.44
N GLU A 312 -20.91 -16.27 -1.28
CA GLU A 312 -22.04 -16.05 -0.37
C GLU A 312 -21.58 -16.04 1.09
N ASP A 313 -20.64 -16.92 1.45
CA ASP A 313 -20.05 -16.94 2.78
C ASP A 313 -19.28 -15.65 3.09
N VAL A 314 -18.47 -15.17 2.15
CA VAL A 314 -17.78 -13.88 2.25
C VAL A 314 -18.77 -12.73 2.42
N ALA A 315 -19.88 -12.73 1.68
CA ALA A 315 -20.90 -11.68 1.81
C ALA A 315 -21.51 -11.64 3.22
N ARG A 316 -21.81 -12.80 3.81
CA ARG A 316 -22.33 -12.90 5.19
C ARG A 316 -21.34 -12.37 6.23
N VAL A 317 -20.05 -12.63 6.05
CA VAL A 317 -19.00 -12.19 6.98
C VAL A 317 -18.79 -10.67 6.93
N LEU A 318 -18.99 -10.05 5.77
CA LEU A 318 -18.83 -8.61 5.58
C LEU A 318 -20.02 -7.79 6.09
N GLU A 319 -21.21 -8.36 6.13
CA GLU A 319 -22.45 -7.66 6.48
C GLU A 319 -22.42 -7.00 7.88
N PRO A 320 -21.96 -7.67 8.97
CA PRO A 320 -21.86 -7.05 10.29
C PRO A 320 -20.89 -5.85 10.36
N LEU A 321 -19.97 -5.72 9.40
CA LEU A 321 -19.04 -4.59 9.30
C LEU A 321 -19.63 -3.41 8.53
N GLY A 322 -20.88 -3.52 8.04
CA GLY A 322 -21.50 -2.55 7.12
C GLY A 322 -20.97 -2.65 5.69
N LEU A 323 -20.22 -3.71 5.35
CA LEU A 323 -19.54 -3.87 4.08
C LEU A 323 -20.31 -4.78 3.12
N ARG A 324 -20.18 -4.51 1.82
CA ARG A 324 -20.82 -5.29 0.75
C ARG A 324 -19.87 -5.50 -0.43
N LEU A 325 -19.99 -6.65 -1.09
CA LEU A 325 -19.30 -6.92 -2.34
C LEU A 325 -19.86 -6.06 -3.47
N SER A 326 -18.99 -5.55 -4.33
CA SER A 326 -19.38 -4.76 -5.50
C SER A 326 -19.90 -5.65 -6.63
N PRO A 327 -21.21 -5.66 -6.96
CA PRO A 327 -21.76 -6.59 -7.96
C PRO A 327 -21.16 -6.40 -9.36
N ALA A 328 -20.75 -5.17 -9.67
CA ALA A 328 -20.20 -4.80 -10.98
C ALA A 328 -18.71 -5.16 -11.15
N LYS A 329 -18.00 -5.46 -10.05
CA LYS A 329 -16.57 -5.79 -10.08
C LYS A 329 -16.29 -7.21 -9.60
N THR A 330 -17.15 -7.76 -8.74
CA THR A 330 -17.01 -9.11 -8.25
C THR A 330 -17.42 -10.10 -9.34
N GLN A 331 -16.53 -11.04 -9.67
CA GLN A 331 -16.75 -12.04 -10.69
C GLN A 331 -16.15 -13.39 -10.28
N ILE A 332 -16.74 -14.47 -10.80
CA ILE A 332 -16.19 -15.82 -10.69
C ILE A 332 -15.62 -16.18 -12.05
N VAL A 333 -14.33 -16.52 -12.09
CA VAL A 333 -13.58 -16.75 -13.32
C VAL A 333 -12.72 -17.99 -13.20
N HIS A 334 -12.52 -18.68 -14.31
CA HIS A 334 -11.55 -19.75 -14.38
C HIS A 334 -10.19 -19.19 -14.80
N LEU A 335 -9.11 -19.73 -14.24
CA LEU A 335 -7.74 -19.25 -14.48
C LEU A 335 -7.36 -19.31 -15.96
N SER A 336 -7.98 -20.18 -16.77
CA SER A 336 -7.76 -20.25 -18.22
C SER A 336 -8.19 -18.98 -18.95
N ASP A 337 -9.24 -18.33 -18.51
CA ASP A 337 -9.79 -17.12 -19.12
C ASP A 337 -8.97 -15.90 -18.69
N GLY A 338 -8.42 -16.01 -17.47
CA GLY A 338 -7.54 -15.07 -16.85
C GLY A 338 -8.28 -13.86 -16.29
N PHE A 339 -7.69 -13.25 -15.28
CA PHE A 339 -8.27 -12.12 -14.57
C PHE A 339 -7.21 -11.07 -14.26
N ASP A 340 -7.65 -9.85 -13.98
CA ASP A 340 -6.78 -8.71 -13.75
C ASP A 340 -6.74 -8.41 -12.24
N PHE A 341 -5.57 -8.46 -11.61
CA PHE A 341 -5.38 -8.15 -10.18
C PHE A 341 -4.12 -7.33 -9.98
N LEU A 342 -4.21 -6.22 -9.23
CA LEU A 342 -3.10 -5.29 -8.99
C LEU A 342 -2.36 -4.81 -10.26
N GLY A 343 -3.09 -4.70 -11.38
CA GLY A 343 -2.53 -4.29 -12.67
C GLY A 343 -1.80 -5.40 -13.45
N PHE A 344 -1.84 -6.63 -12.95
CA PHE A 344 -1.34 -7.81 -13.65
C PHE A 344 -2.51 -8.63 -14.19
N ARG A 345 -2.38 -9.18 -15.40
CA ARG A 345 -3.30 -10.19 -15.91
C ARG A 345 -2.72 -11.57 -15.64
N ILE A 346 -3.38 -12.35 -14.79
CA ILE A 346 -2.95 -13.70 -14.41
C ILE A 346 -3.76 -14.71 -15.20
N GLN A 347 -3.08 -15.64 -15.88
CA GLN A 347 -3.73 -16.62 -16.74
C GLN A 347 -3.01 -17.96 -16.72
N TRP A 348 -3.75 -19.04 -16.57
CA TRP A 348 -3.27 -20.39 -16.79
C TRP A 348 -3.35 -20.74 -18.27
N ARG A 349 -2.19 -20.97 -18.89
CA ARG A 349 -2.09 -21.19 -20.32
C ARG A 349 -1.09 -22.29 -20.64
N ARG A 350 -1.37 -23.03 -21.72
CA ARG A 350 -0.39 -23.96 -22.31
C ARG A 350 0.80 -23.20 -22.86
N LYS A 351 2.02 -23.62 -22.50
CA LYS A 351 3.25 -23.08 -23.08
C LYS A 351 3.29 -23.45 -24.56
N ARG A 352 3.47 -22.45 -25.42
CA ARG A 352 3.51 -22.65 -26.88
C ARG A 352 4.57 -23.70 -27.24
N GLY A 353 4.18 -24.69 -28.06
CA GLY A 353 5.06 -25.76 -28.53
C GLY A 353 5.31 -26.90 -27.53
N THR A 354 4.57 -26.95 -26.42
CA THR A 354 4.66 -28.04 -25.43
C THR A 354 3.28 -28.34 -24.83
N ASP A 355 3.10 -29.51 -24.23
CA ASP A 355 1.88 -29.82 -23.46
C ASP A 355 1.95 -29.39 -21.98
N LYS A 356 3.01 -28.66 -21.60
CA LYS A 356 3.14 -28.12 -20.25
C LYS A 356 2.26 -26.88 -20.09
N TRP A 357 1.50 -26.85 -19.01
CA TRP A 357 0.68 -25.70 -18.64
C TRP A 357 1.30 -24.92 -17.49
N HIS A 358 1.31 -23.59 -17.60
CA HIS A 358 1.85 -22.71 -16.58
C HIS A 358 0.90 -21.56 -16.27
N VAL A 359 1.00 -21.02 -15.06
CA VAL A 359 0.39 -19.75 -14.71
C VAL A 359 1.34 -18.66 -15.19
N TYR A 360 0.83 -17.77 -16.03
CA TYR A 360 1.54 -16.62 -16.55
C TYR A 360 0.99 -15.36 -15.89
N THR A 361 1.90 -14.43 -15.62
CA THR A 361 1.58 -13.09 -15.12
C THR A 361 1.99 -12.10 -16.21
N PHE A 362 1.02 -11.46 -16.85
CA PHE A 362 1.22 -10.42 -17.85
C PHE A 362 0.91 -9.05 -17.25
N ILE A 363 1.30 -7.98 -17.94
CA ILE A 363 0.87 -6.63 -17.60
C ILE A 363 -0.55 -6.43 -18.18
N ALA A 364 -1.49 -6.00 -17.35
CA ALA A 364 -2.84 -5.69 -17.81
C ALA A 364 -2.86 -4.46 -18.74
N ASP A 365 -3.88 -4.35 -19.59
CA ASP A 365 -3.95 -3.26 -20.58
C ASP A 365 -4.20 -1.89 -19.95
N ARG A 366 -4.87 -1.84 -18.80
CA ARG A 366 -5.19 -0.58 -18.11
C ARG A 366 -3.94 0.18 -17.64
N PRO A 367 -2.97 -0.43 -16.92
CA PRO A 367 -1.69 0.20 -16.61
C PRO A 367 -0.92 0.71 -17.84
N ILE A 368 -0.93 -0.06 -18.94
CA ILE A 368 -0.27 0.34 -20.20
C ILE A 368 -0.94 1.58 -20.79
N ARG A 369 -2.28 1.59 -20.87
CA ARG A 369 -3.06 2.75 -21.35
C ARG A 369 -2.81 3.99 -20.49
N SER A 370 -2.79 3.83 -19.17
CA SER A 370 -2.49 4.92 -18.22
C SER A 370 -1.09 5.49 -18.41
N LEU A 371 -0.07 4.64 -18.55
CA LEU A 371 1.30 5.08 -18.83
C LEU A 371 1.38 5.84 -20.17
N LYS A 372 0.81 5.28 -21.24
CA LYS A 372 0.77 5.93 -22.55
C LYS A 372 0.06 7.30 -22.49
N ALA A 373 -1.01 7.43 -21.71
CA ALA A 373 -1.69 8.71 -21.51
C ALA A 373 -0.80 9.75 -20.81
N LYS A 374 -0.09 9.36 -19.74
CA LYS A 374 0.87 10.23 -19.05
C LYS A 374 2.01 10.68 -19.98
N ILE A 375 2.57 9.75 -20.75
CA ILE A 375 3.61 10.06 -21.74
C ILE A 375 3.07 11.03 -22.78
N ARG A 376 1.85 10.81 -23.29
CA ARG A 376 1.22 11.71 -24.27
C ARG A 376 1.07 13.13 -23.72
N ALA A 377 0.65 13.26 -22.46
CA ALA A 377 0.50 14.55 -21.81
C ALA A 377 1.83 15.33 -21.70
N LEU A 378 2.94 14.63 -21.46
CA LEU A 378 4.28 15.23 -21.37
C LEU A 378 4.90 15.54 -22.73
N THR A 379 4.50 14.84 -23.80
CA THR A 379 5.10 14.96 -25.14
C THR A 379 4.15 15.66 -26.13
N ARG A 380 3.36 16.63 -25.65
CA ARG A 380 2.42 17.38 -26.51
C ARG A 380 3.19 18.06 -27.65
N ARG A 381 2.65 17.99 -28.87
CA ARG A 381 3.33 18.48 -30.09
C ARG A 381 3.65 19.97 -30.07
N LYS A 382 2.79 20.77 -29.42
CA LYS A 382 2.96 22.22 -29.25
C LYS A 382 3.62 22.60 -27.92
N SER A 383 4.20 21.63 -27.20
CA SER A 383 4.86 21.92 -25.94
C SER A 383 6.14 22.72 -26.19
N GLN A 384 6.30 23.85 -25.53
CA GLN A 384 7.56 24.61 -25.50
C GLN A 384 8.47 24.19 -24.32
N GLN A 385 8.17 23.04 -23.71
CA GLN A 385 9.01 22.52 -22.65
C GLN A 385 10.39 22.11 -23.19
N ASP A 386 11.41 22.45 -22.40
CA ASP A 386 12.77 21.98 -22.60
C ASP A 386 12.86 20.45 -22.62
N LEU A 387 13.70 19.92 -23.51
CA LEU A 387 13.86 18.48 -23.72
C LEU A 387 14.41 17.79 -22.46
N GLY A 388 15.38 18.40 -21.77
CA GLY A 388 15.96 17.84 -20.53
C GLY A 388 14.90 17.64 -19.47
N SER A 389 14.09 18.66 -19.22
CA SER A 389 12.94 18.60 -18.29
C SER A 389 11.93 17.50 -18.66
N VAL A 390 11.62 17.34 -19.96
CA VAL A 390 10.73 16.28 -20.45
C VAL A 390 11.35 14.90 -20.22
N LEU A 391 12.64 14.73 -20.54
CA LEU A 391 13.35 13.46 -20.38
C LEU A 391 13.47 13.06 -18.91
N ILE A 392 13.81 13.97 -18.00
CA ILE A 392 13.85 13.71 -16.55
C ILE A 392 12.51 13.14 -16.09
N ARG A 393 11.40 13.80 -16.44
CA ARG A 393 10.07 13.38 -16.00
C ARG A 393 9.62 12.06 -16.64
N LEU A 394 9.92 11.86 -17.92
CA LEU A 394 9.66 10.58 -18.59
C LEU A 394 10.47 9.44 -17.95
N ASN A 395 11.75 9.67 -17.70
CA ASN A 395 12.66 8.69 -17.11
C ASN A 395 12.21 8.27 -15.71
N GLN A 396 11.82 9.23 -14.85
CA GLN A 396 11.29 8.94 -13.51
C GLN A 396 10.03 8.06 -13.58
N ILE A 397 9.08 8.41 -14.44
CA ILE A 397 7.83 7.65 -14.59
C ILE A 397 8.11 6.25 -15.15
N MET A 398 8.93 6.14 -16.20
CA MET A 398 9.24 4.86 -16.83
C MET A 398 10.06 3.93 -15.92
N ARG A 399 11.04 4.46 -15.18
CA ARG A 399 11.83 3.67 -14.22
C ARG A 399 10.95 3.09 -13.12
N GLY A 400 10.11 3.92 -12.50
CA GLY A 400 9.18 3.46 -11.47
C GLY A 400 8.20 2.40 -12.00
N TRP A 401 7.63 2.64 -13.19
CA TRP A 401 6.71 1.71 -13.82
C TRP A 401 7.38 0.38 -14.19
N ALA A 402 8.58 0.43 -14.78
CA ALA A 402 9.34 -0.77 -15.12
C ALA A 402 9.73 -1.57 -13.88
N ASN A 403 10.16 -0.90 -12.80
CA ASN A 403 10.51 -1.55 -11.54
C ASN A 403 9.34 -2.30 -10.91
N TYR A 404 8.11 -1.79 -11.06
CA TYR A 404 6.91 -2.46 -10.57
C TYR A 404 6.55 -3.69 -11.42
N PHE A 405 6.59 -3.56 -12.75
CA PHE A 405 6.14 -4.60 -13.70
C PHE A 405 7.22 -5.57 -14.17
N LYS A 406 8.50 -5.38 -13.82
CA LYS A 406 9.62 -6.26 -14.24
C LYS A 406 9.48 -7.72 -13.81
N HIS A 407 8.54 -8.02 -12.91
CA HIS A 407 8.24 -9.37 -12.44
C HIS A 407 7.19 -10.11 -13.26
N ALA A 408 6.54 -9.43 -14.21
CA ALA A 408 5.65 -10.04 -15.20
C ALA A 408 6.41 -10.46 -16.46
N VAL A 409 5.76 -11.22 -17.33
CA VAL A 409 6.21 -11.46 -18.71
C VAL A 409 6.06 -10.14 -19.49
N ALA A 410 7.08 -9.29 -19.37
CA ALA A 410 7.01 -7.87 -19.73
C ALA A 410 7.90 -7.47 -20.92
N LYS A 411 8.81 -8.35 -21.38
CA LYS A 411 9.87 -7.97 -22.33
C LYS A 411 9.33 -7.36 -23.63
N ASP A 412 8.37 -8.01 -24.27
CA ASP A 412 7.75 -7.52 -25.49
C ASP A 412 7.01 -6.19 -25.27
N ARG A 413 6.32 -6.07 -24.13
CA ARG A 413 5.61 -4.84 -23.76
C ARG A 413 6.57 -3.69 -23.48
N PHE A 414 7.72 -3.94 -22.84
CA PHE A 414 8.77 -2.95 -22.63
C PHE A 414 9.37 -2.49 -23.96
N SER A 415 9.66 -3.41 -24.88
CA SER A 415 10.13 -3.07 -26.23
C SER A 415 9.12 -2.20 -26.99
N ALA A 416 7.84 -2.59 -26.99
CA ALA A 416 6.78 -1.82 -27.63
C ALA A 416 6.58 -0.43 -27.00
N LEU A 417 6.72 -0.32 -25.67
CA LEU A 417 6.65 0.96 -24.97
C LEU A 417 7.85 1.85 -25.29
N HIS A 418 9.07 1.30 -25.36
CA HIS A 418 10.23 2.05 -25.79
C HIS A 418 10.03 2.63 -27.19
N GLN A 419 9.61 1.80 -28.15
CA GLN A 419 9.36 2.28 -29.53
C GLN A 419 8.30 3.38 -29.54
N PHE A 420 7.23 3.22 -28.75
CA PHE A 420 6.20 4.24 -28.61
C PHE A 420 6.75 5.57 -28.08
N VAL A 421 7.58 5.56 -27.03
CA VAL A 421 8.19 6.78 -26.47
C VAL A 421 9.15 7.41 -27.47
N TRP A 422 9.98 6.59 -28.11
CA TRP A 422 10.95 7.04 -29.09
C TRP A 422 10.27 7.79 -30.24
N TRP A 423 9.26 7.19 -30.88
CA TRP A 423 8.51 7.86 -31.95
C TRP A 423 7.80 9.13 -31.50
N ARG A 424 7.38 9.21 -30.22
CA ARG A 424 6.77 10.43 -29.68
C ARG A 424 7.77 11.56 -29.55
N LEU A 425 8.98 11.27 -29.08
CA LEU A 425 10.05 12.25 -28.95
C LEU A 425 10.57 12.69 -30.32
N ILE A 426 10.78 11.77 -31.25
CA ILE A 426 11.16 12.12 -32.63
C ILE A 426 10.17 13.10 -33.24
N ARG A 427 8.86 12.82 -33.17
CA ARG A 427 7.84 13.72 -33.71
C ARG A 427 7.79 15.07 -32.99
N MET A 428 8.16 15.12 -31.72
CA MET A 428 8.26 16.36 -30.95
C MET A 428 9.44 17.20 -31.45
N LEU A 429 10.63 16.58 -31.57
CA LEU A 429 11.85 17.22 -32.07
C LEU A 429 11.71 17.68 -33.52
N GLN A 430 11.09 16.88 -34.39
CA GLN A 430 10.80 17.26 -35.77
C GLN A 430 9.95 18.53 -35.85
N LEU A 431 9.00 18.71 -34.94
CA LEU A 431 8.17 19.92 -34.91
C LEU A 431 8.88 21.10 -34.26
N GLN A 432 9.61 20.87 -33.16
CA GLN A 432 10.34 21.91 -32.44
C GLN A 432 11.47 22.51 -33.29
N HIS A 433 12.22 21.68 -34.01
CA HIS A 433 13.37 22.10 -34.82
C HIS A 433 13.08 22.13 -36.32
N ARG A 434 11.83 21.85 -36.74
CA ARG A 434 11.42 21.76 -38.16
C ARG A 434 12.24 20.75 -38.97
N TRP A 435 12.74 19.70 -38.32
CA TRP A 435 13.55 18.66 -38.96
C TRP A 435 12.71 17.75 -39.85
N ASN A 436 13.24 17.42 -41.03
CA ASN A 436 12.73 16.30 -41.82
C ASN A 436 13.36 14.98 -41.35
N TRP A 437 12.98 13.85 -41.96
CA TRP A 437 13.52 12.54 -41.57
C TRP A 437 15.02 12.38 -41.86
N LYS A 438 15.55 13.06 -42.88
CA LYS A 438 17.00 13.06 -43.19
C LYS A 438 17.78 13.77 -42.09
N ASP A 439 17.27 14.90 -41.60
CA ASP A 439 17.89 15.64 -40.49
C ASP A 439 17.86 14.83 -39.20
N VAL A 440 16.74 14.17 -38.88
CA VAL A 440 16.66 13.24 -37.73
C VAL A 440 17.74 12.16 -37.84
N ARG A 441 17.89 11.54 -39.01
CA ARG A 441 18.91 10.51 -39.22
C ARG A 441 20.32 11.10 -39.08
N ARG A 442 20.57 12.29 -39.64
CA ARG A 442 21.86 12.99 -39.52
C ARG A 442 22.24 13.27 -38.06
N HIS A 443 21.28 13.69 -37.23
CA HIS A 443 21.54 14.09 -35.85
C HIS A 443 21.51 12.92 -34.85
N LEU A 444 20.76 11.86 -35.11
CA LEU A 444 20.55 10.75 -34.18
C LEU A 444 21.13 9.42 -34.66
N THR A 445 21.97 9.41 -35.69
CA THR A 445 22.72 8.21 -36.08
C THR A 445 24.21 8.49 -36.19
N THR A 446 25.03 7.48 -35.90
CA THR A 446 26.47 7.51 -36.17
C THR A 446 26.73 7.42 -37.67
N PRO A 447 27.96 7.74 -38.15
CA PRO A 447 28.37 7.50 -39.54
C PRO A 447 28.18 6.03 -39.98
N THR A 448 28.26 5.09 -39.04
CA THR A 448 28.01 3.66 -39.24
C THR A 448 26.53 3.27 -39.26
N GLY A 449 25.61 4.24 -39.14
CA GLY A 449 24.16 4.02 -39.18
C GLY A 449 23.53 3.53 -37.88
N ARG A 450 24.27 3.51 -36.76
CA ARG A 450 23.74 3.11 -35.44
C ARG A 450 22.98 4.28 -34.82
N TRP A 451 21.78 4.02 -34.32
CA TRP A 451 21.00 5.03 -33.59
C TRP A 451 21.67 5.43 -32.27
N LEU A 452 21.83 6.73 -32.08
CA LEU A 452 22.25 7.37 -30.84
C LEU A 452 21.05 7.49 -29.88
N PRO A 453 21.29 7.49 -28.56
CA PRO A 453 20.25 7.82 -27.59
C PRO A 453 19.75 9.25 -27.83
N ILE A 454 18.47 9.49 -27.52
CA ILE A 454 17.94 10.86 -27.48
C ILE A 454 18.47 11.49 -26.21
N THR A 455 19.34 12.49 -26.37
CA THR A 455 20.04 13.16 -25.29
C THR A 455 19.76 14.65 -25.35
N ALA A 456 19.41 15.24 -24.19
CA ALA A 456 19.25 16.68 -24.05
C ALA A 456 20.61 17.38 -23.93
N THR A 457 20.61 18.70 -24.08
CA THR A 457 21.83 19.54 -24.01
C THR A 457 22.53 19.46 -22.66
N ASP A 458 21.79 19.18 -21.59
CA ASP A 458 22.28 18.95 -20.22
C ASP A 458 22.89 17.54 -20.01
N GLY A 459 22.95 16.71 -21.05
CA GLY A 459 23.43 15.33 -20.98
C GLY A 459 22.37 14.32 -20.51
N THR A 460 21.14 14.74 -20.24
CA THR A 460 20.08 13.81 -19.84
C THR A 460 19.70 12.91 -21.02
N GLU A 461 19.94 11.60 -20.89
CA GLU A 461 19.56 10.61 -21.91
C GLU A 461 18.19 9.98 -21.65
N LEU A 462 17.49 9.60 -22.73
CA LEU A 462 16.26 8.82 -22.66
C LEU A 462 16.52 7.43 -22.06
N PHE A 463 15.82 7.12 -20.98
CA PHE A 463 15.85 5.81 -20.35
C PHE A 463 15.28 4.72 -21.26
N ASN A 464 16.10 3.72 -21.55
CA ASN A 464 15.72 2.57 -22.34
C ASN A 464 14.99 1.52 -21.49
N ILE A 465 13.66 1.61 -21.43
CA ILE A 465 12.82 0.64 -20.70
C ILE A 465 12.93 -0.79 -21.25
N ALA A 466 13.27 -0.98 -22.53
CA ALA A 466 13.44 -2.29 -23.14
C ALA A 466 14.67 -3.05 -22.61
N LYS A 467 15.69 -2.34 -22.11
CA LYS A 467 16.89 -2.93 -21.48
C LYS A 467 16.65 -3.41 -20.05
N VAL A 468 15.53 -3.09 -19.42
CA VAL A 468 15.23 -3.54 -18.06
C VAL A 468 15.19 -5.07 -18.01
N THR A 469 15.95 -5.65 -17.09
CA THR A 469 15.96 -7.08 -16.84
C THR A 469 14.64 -7.50 -16.21
N VAL A 470 13.95 -8.42 -16.87
CA VAL A 470 12.75 -9.07 -16.33
C VAL A 470 13.20 -10.23 -15.45
N THR A 471 12.73 -10.25 -14.20
CA THR A 471 13.13 -11.28 -13.23
C THR A 471 11.90 -11.89 -12.59
N ARG A 472 11.90 -13.22 -12.44
CA ARG A 472 10.79 -13.89 -11.75
C ARG A 472 10.80 -13.50 -10.27
N TYR A 473 9.65 -13.08 -9.75
CA TYR A 473 9.51 -12.83 -8.32
C TYR A 473 9.50 -14.16 -7.54
N ARG A 474 10.34 -14.25 -6.51
CA ARG A 474 10.41 -15.46 -5.66
C ARG A 474 9.27 -15.41 -4.66
N TRP A 475 8.47 -16.46 -4.60
CA TRP A 475 7.46 -16.62 -3.54
C TRP A 475 8.15 -16.72 -2.18
N ARG A 476 7.79 -15.79 -1.27
CA ARG A 476 8.38 -15.68 0.07
C ARG A 476 7.60 -16.44 1.15
N SER A 477 6.39 -16.93 0.83
CA SER A 477 5.52 -17.64 1.77
C SER A 477 5.31 -16.85 3.08
N ASN A 478 5.01 -17.54 4.18
CA ASN A 478 4.90 -16.97 5.52
C ASN A 478 6.26 -16.54 6.13
N LYS A 479 7.37 -16.55 5.36
CA LYS A 479 8.71 -16.18 5.85
C LYS A 479 9.04 -14.69 5.64
N ILE A 480 8.03 -13.85 5.45
CA ILE A 480 8.25 -12.41 5.38
C ILE A 480 8.51 -11.96 6.82
N PRO A 481 9.71 -11.45 7.16
CA PRO A 481 10.00 -11.01 8.51
C PRO A 481 9.04 -9.87 8.84
N ASN A 482 8.26 -10.02 9.91
CA ASN A 482 7.61 -8.88 10.53
C ASN A 482 8.73 -7.93 11.01
N PRO A 483 8.54 -6.60 10.94
CA PRO A 483 9.60 -5.63 11.27
C PRO A 483 10.23 -5.78 12.67
N GLY A 484 9.56 -6.48 13.60
CA GLY A 484 10.05 -6.78 14.95
C GLY A 484 10.69 -8.16 15.13
N GLY A 485 10.77 -8.97 14.08
CA GLY A 485 11.41 -10.29 14.12
C GLY A 485 12.91 -10.16 13.89
N ILE A 486 13.68 -9.99 14.98
CA ILE A 486 15.11 -10.33 14.94
C ILE A 486 15.18 -11.79 14.47
N SER A 487 15.86 -12.05 13.35
CA SER A 487 16.08 -13.42 12.92
C SER A 487 16.86 -14.14 14.02
N SER A 488 16.22 -15.07 14.71
CA SER A 488 16.93 -16.12 15.40
C SER A 488 17.60 -16.99 14.33
N GLY A 489 18.80 -16.58 13.93
CA GLY A 489 19.74 -17.46 13.26
C GLY A 489 20.08 -18.58 14.24
N VAL A 490 19.86 -19.81 13.80
CA VAL A 490 20.67 -20.95 14.21
C VAL A 490 21.94 -20.91 13.37
#